data_AF-A0A530A5E4-F1
#
_entry.id   AF-A0A530A5E4-F1
#
_cell.length_a   1.000
_cell.length_b   1.000
_cell.length_c   1.000
_cell.angle_alpha   90.00
_cell.angle_beta   90.00
_cell.angle_gamma   90.00
#
_symmetry.space_group_name_H-M   'P 1'
#
loop_
_entity.id
_entity.type
_entity.pdbx_description
1 polymer ?
#
loop_
_entity_poly.entity_id
_entity_poly.type
_entity_poly.pdbx_seq_one_letter_code
_entity_poly.pdbx_strand_id
1 'polypeptide(L)' 'MAGMIVIYKQPADAQAFDRHYFETHIPLAKKIPGLRKYEVSRGPITVLAGPSDVYLIGTLHFDDLDAMKKGMASPE' A
#
# COMPACT_ATOMS: atom_id res chain seq x y z
N MET A 1 12.21 -1.96 -13.19
CA MET A 1 11.33 -1.38 -12.16
C MET A 1 10.14 -2.30 -11.97
N ALA A 2 9.85 -2.67 -10.73
CA ALA A 2 8.66 -3.45 -10.35
C ALA A 2 7.76 -2.60 -9.44
N GLY A 3 6.45 -2.75 -9.61
CA GLY A 3 5.45 -2.07 -8.81
C GLY A 3 4.48 -3.06 -8.14
N MET A 4 4.11 -2.78 -6.90
CA MET A 4 3.06 -3.50 -6.18
C MET A 4 1.91 -2.56 -5.87
N ILE A 5 0.69 -2.99 -6.20
CA ILE A 5 -0.55 -2.27 -5.93
C ILE A 5 -1.32 -3.02 -4.85
N VAL A 6 -1.64 -2.32 -3.77
CA VAL A 6 -2.45 -2.84 -2.67
C VAL A 6 -3.76 -2.05 -2.63
N ILE A 7 -4.88 -2.77 -2.70
CA ILE A 7 -6.22 -2.18 -2.74
C ILE A 7 -6.92 -2.50 -1.42
N TYR A 8 -7.27 -1.46 -0.67
CA TYR A 8 -8.07 -1.57 0.54
C TYR A 8 -9.52 -1.24 0.22
N LYS A 9 -10.42 -2.12 0.64
CA LYS A 9 -11.87 -1.91 0.58
C LYS A 9 -12.32 -0.96 1.70
N GLN A 10 -13.54 -0.42 1.58
CA GLN A 10 -14.18 0.41 2.59
C GLN A 10 -14.15 -0.29 3.96
N PRO A 11 -13.38 0.26 4.93
CA PRO A 11 -13.40 -0.29 6.29
C PRO A 11 -14.71 0.06 6.98
N ALA A 12 -15.09 -0.76 7.96
CA ALA A 12 -16.24 -0.50 8.82
C ALA A 12 -16.05 0.77 9.68
N ASP A 13 -14.80 1.07 10.06
CA ASP A 13 -14.40 2.31 10.74
C ASP A 13 -13.24 2.95 9.97
N ALA A 14 -13.56 3.98 9.19
CA ALA A 14 -12.60 4.72 8.38
C ALA A 14 -11.58 5.49 9.22
N GLN A 15 -12.00 6.06 10.35
CA GLN A 15 -11.11 6.87 11.18
C GLN A 15 -10.08 5.99 11.91
N ALA A 16 -10.52 4.84 12.44
CA ALA A 16 -9.60 3.88 13.05
C ALA A 16 -8.63 3.29 12.01
N PHE A 17 -9.13 2.99 10.80
CA PHE A 17 -8.29 2.54 9.70
C PHE A 17 -7.24 3.58 9.33
N ASP A 18 -7.63 4.83 9.08
CA ASP A 18 -6.70 5.89 8.68
C ASP A 18 -5.60 6.10 9.74
N ARG A 19 -5.99 6.20 11.02
CA ARG A 19 -5.05 6.34 12.12
C ARG A 19 -4.02 5.21 12.11
N HIS A 20 -4.47 3.95 12.08
CA HIS A 20 -3.55 2.82 12.06
C HIS A 20 -2.71 2.76 10.77
N TYR A 21 -3.32 3.05 9.63
CA TYR A 21 -2.67 2.99 8.32
C TYR A 21 -1.53 4.01 8.22
N PHE A 22 -1.78 5.27 8.58
CA PHE A 22 -0.79 6.33 8.47
C PHE A 22 0.22 6.34 9.63
N GLU A 23 -0.19 6.00 10.85
CA GLU A 23 0.68 6.08 12.03
C GLU A 23 1.46 4.80 12.34
N THR A 24 0.95 3.63 11.93
CA THR A 24 1.59 2.33 12.22
C THR A 24 2.01 1.60 10.95
N HIS A 25 1.09 1.40 10.01
CA HIS A 25 1.33 0.57 8.83
C HIS A 25 2.37 1.19 7.89
N ILE A 26 2.22 2.45 7.48
CA ILE A 26 3.18 3.11 6.58
C ILE A 26 4.59 3.19 7.19
N PRO A 27 4.78 3.61 8.45
CA PRO A 27 6.12 3.61 9.07
C PRO A 27 6.78 2.23 9.10
N LEU A 28 6.00 1.15 9.29
CA LEU A 28 6.51 -0.21 9.23
C LEU A 28 6.88 -0.60 7.79
N ALA A 29 5.96 -0.39 6.83
CA ALA A 29 6.18 -0.72 5.43
C ALA A 29 7.37 0.05 4.81
N LYS A 30 7.66 1.25 5.30
CA LYS A 30 8.84 2.02 4.87
C LYS A 30 10.18 1.40 5.27
N LYS A 31 10.18 0.43 6.19
CA LYS A 31 11.39 -0.31 6.59
C LYS A 31 11.73 -1.47 5.67
N ILE A 32 10.81 -1.84 4.77
CA ILE A 32 10.98 -2.95 3.82
C ILE A 32 12.26 -2.73 2.99
N PRO A 33 13.22 -3.67 3.03
CA PRO A 33 14.44 -3.59 2.23
C PRO A 33 14.13 -3.53 0.74
N GLY A 34 14.82 -2.65 0.02
CA GLY A 34 14.67 -2.48 -1.42
C GLY A 34 13.47 -1.62 -1.85
N LEU A 35 12.62 -1.17 -0.92
CA LEU A 35 11.55 -0.22 -1.22
C LEU A 35 12.15 1.13 -1.64
N ARG A 36 11.75 1.61 -2.83
CA ARG A 36 12.22 2.90 -3.38
C ARG A 36 11.24 4.03 -3.14
N LYS A 37 9.94 3.73 -3.20
CA LYS A 37 8.88 4.73 -3.05
C LYS A 37 7.61 4.06 -2.57
N TYR A 38 6.87 4.75 -1.70
CA TYR A 38 5.53 4.38 -1.26
C TYR A 38 4.60 5.56 -1.55
N GLU A 39 3.56 5.32 -2.34
CA GLU A 39 2.52 6.30 -2.66
C GLU A 39 1.18 5.82 -2.13
N VAL A 40 0.35 6.77 -1.75
CA VAL A 40 -1.02 6.54 -1.28
C VAL A 40 -1.93 7.39 -2.16
N SER A 41 -3.03 6.80 -2.62
CA SER A 41 -4.12 7.51 -3.30
C SER A 41 -4.59 8.72 -2.49
N ARG A 42 -4.92 9.81 -3.18
CA ARG A 42 -5.46 11.03 -2.54
C ARG A 42 -6.91 11.23 -2.93
N GLY A 43 -7.77 11.41 -1.94
CA GLY A 43 -9.20 11.65 -2.13
C GLY A 43 -9.99 10.40 -2.54
N PRO A 44 -11.29 10.58 -2.88
CA PRO A 44 -12.18 9.49 -3.25
C PRO A 44 -11.71 8.74 -4.51
N ILE A 45 -11.87 7.41 -4.51
CA ILE A 45 -11.49 6.55 -5.63
C ILE A 45 -12.74 6.05 -6.33
N THR A 46 -12.78 6.16 -7.64
CA THR A 46 -13.82 5.58 -8.49
C THR A 46 -13.18 4.57 -9.44
N VAL A 47 -13.78 3.39 -9.55
CA VAL A 47 -13.33 2.35 -10.48
C VAL A 47 -14.33 2.19 -11.62
N LEU A 48 -13.82 2.04 -12.86
CA LEU A 48 -14.66 1.76 -14.03
C LEU A 48 -15.10 0.29 -14.10
N ALA A 49 -14.26 -0.61 -13.57
CA ALA A 49 -14.52 -2.04 -13.48
C ALA A 49 -13.76 -2.62 -12.27
N GLY A 50 -14.33 -3.65 -11.63
CA GLY A 50 -13.78 -4.26 -10.42
C GLY A 50 -14.55 -3.87 -9.14
N PRO A 51 -13.95 -4.06 -7.95
CA PRO A 51 -14.63 -3.80 -6.68
C PRO A 51 -15.05 -2.34 -6.56
N SER A 52 -16.33 -2.07 -6.36
CA SER A 52 -16.86 -0.70 -6.25
C SER A 52 -16.55 -0.04 -4.91
N ASP A 53 -16.04 -0.80 -3.94
CA ASP A 53 -15.84 -0.39 -2.55
C ASP A 53 -14.39 -0.03 -2.24
N VAL A 54 -13.63 0.50 -3.20
CA VAL A 54 -12.22 0.88 -2.99
C VAL A 54 -12.13 2.15 -2.15
N TYR A 55 -11.43 2.04 -1.02
CA TYR A 55 -11.19 3.14 -0.08
C TYR A 55 -9.82 3.77 -0.25
N LEU A 56 -8.78 2.94 -0.39
CA LEU A 56 -7.40 3.40 -0.44
C LEU A 56 -6.56 2.49 -1.33
N ILE A 57 -5.65 3.07 -2.11
CA ILE A 57 -4.64 2.34 -2.90
C ILE A 57 -3.24 2.72 -2.41
N GLY A 58 -2.47 1.71 -1.99
CA GLY A 58 -1.03 1.82 -1.76
C GLY A 58 -0.26 1.37 -3.00
N THR A 59 0.71 2.16 -3.44
CA THR A 59 1.60 1.83 -4.57
C THR A 59 3.04 1.83 -4.12
N LEU A 60 3.68 0.67 -4.17
CA LEU A 60 5.07 0.46 -3.75
C LEU A 60 5.95 0.23 -4.97
N HIS A 61 7.14 0.81 -4.98
CA HIS A 61 8.09 0.73 -6.10
C HIS A 61 9.40 0.10 -5.68
N PHE A 62 9.92 -0.80 -6.52
CA PHE A 62 11.18 -1.52 -6.35
C PHE A 62 11.99 -1.47 -7.65
N ASP A 63 13.30 -1.70 -7.55
CA ASP A 63 14.18 -1.70 -8.73
C ASP A 63 13.78 -2.81 -9.73
N ASP A 64 13.45 -3.99 -9.21
CA ASP A 64 13.01 -5.15 -9.98
C ASP A 64 12.18 -6.12 -9.11
N LEU A 65 11.73 -7.23 -9.73
CA LEU A 65 10.92 -8.24 -9.06
C LEU A 65 11.68 -9.04 -7.99
N ASP A 66 13.01 -9.19 -8.11
CA ASP A 66 13.82 -9.92 -7.14
C ASP A 66 14.00 -9.10 -5.86
N ALA A 67 14.31 -7.80 -6.00
CA ALA A 67 14.33 -6.84 -4.91
C ALA A 67 12.98 -6.79 -4.17
N MET A 68 11.86 -6.77 -4.91
CA MET A 68 10.52 -6.84 -4.33
C MET A 68 10.29 -8.12 -3.54
N LYS A 69 10.61 -9.30 -4.12
CA LYS A 69 10.43 -10.59 -3.43
C LYS A 69 11.26 -10.70 -2.16
N LYS A 70 12.53 -10.25 -2.20
CA LYS A 70 13.40 -10.24 -1.02
C LYS A 70 12.88 -9.30 0.06
N GLY A 71 12.41 -8.11 -0.31
CA GLY A 71 11.79 -7.17 0.62
C GLY A 71 10.51 -7.72 1.25
N MET A 72 9.66 -8.43 0.51
CA MET A 72 8.44 -9.03 1.07
C MET A 72 8.71 -10.26 1.96
N ALA A 73 9.89 -10.87 1.86
CA ALA A 73 10.29 -12.02 2.67
C ALA A 73 11.08 -11.61 3.93
N SER A 74 11.29 -10.32 4.16
CA SER A 74 12.06 -9.82 5.28
C SER A 74 11.21 -9.72 6.57
N PRO A 75 11.83 -9.54 7.75
CA PRO A 75 11.12 -9.56 9.03
C PRO A 75 10.31 -8.30 9.37
N GLU A 76 10.50 -7.21 8.63
CA GLU A 76 9.78 -5.93 8.80
C GLU A 76 8.28 -6.06 8.52
#